data_AF-A0A3L6L0N1-F1
#
_entry.id   AF-A0A3L6L0N1-F1
#
_cell.length_a   1.000
_cell.length_b   1.000
_cell.length_c   1.000
_cell.angle_alpha   90.00
_cell.angle_beta   90.00
_cell.angle_gamma   90.00
#
_symmetry.space_group_name_H-M   'P 1'
#
loop_
_entity.id
_entity.type
_entity.pdbx_description
1 polymer ?
#
loop_
_entity_poly.entity_id
_entity_poly.type
_entity_poly.pdbx_seq_one_letter_code
_entity_poly.pdbx_strand_id
1 'polypeptide(L)'
;MFRRLSSSARAVVAARFYTPPEGLKKLYASDFENSKYPLNIVPSDSVLFAKFLYKAAEEKGNFDNILSDFQKIAAAASKLPIFWERTAVVEKIPEFKQLSEPTFFTLVWMQNNGMLELIQEVAEVYETFVNAKQKKAVAKIFVAPGGEKNVEEARRVAEELHKGLKELADYTLVLKTVVDRTIVKGFAVELAGQYVNKAEGQQKQAGRADEVDYTNLPAPKPQKTVWDDNIETEVLRKYLDGLSQYDMEEAKYGV
;
A
#
# COMPACT_ATOMS: atom_id res chain seq x y z
N MET A 1 18.39 -20.11 65.58
CA MET A 1 17.15 -19.29 65.67
C MET A 1 17.27 -18.10 64.72
N PHE A 2 16.29 -18.00 63.84
CA PHE A 2 15.80 -16.85 63.06
C PHE A 2 16.76 -15.99 62.20
N ARG A 3 16.63 -16.28 60.90
CA ARG A 3 16.94 -15.46 59.71
C ARG A 3 16.59 -13.97 59.89
N ARG A 4 17.56 -13.08 59.64
CA ARG A 4 17.27 -11.70 59.26
C ARG A 4 16.91 -11.68 57.78
N LEU A 5 15.61 -11.62 57.48
CA LEU A 5 15.12 -11.37 56.13
C LEU A 5 15.40 -9.91 55.78
N SER A 6 16.25 -9.71 54.78
CA SER A 6 16.37 -8.48 54.02
C SER A 6 15.03 -8.19 53.35
N SER A 7 14.21 -7.33 53.94
CA SER A 7 13.05 -6.75 53.26
C SER A 7 13.54 -5.65 52.33
N SER A 8 14.19 -6.05 51.24
CA SER A 8 14.29 -5.21 50.05
C SER A 8 12.87 -5.07 49.54
N ALA A 9 12.17 -4.03 49.97
CA ALA A 9 10.92 -3.63 49.36
C ALA A 9 11.22 -3.45 47.87
N ARG A 10 10.80 -4.43 47.05
CA ARG A 10 10.65 -4.22 45.63
C ARG A 10 9.59 -3.14 45.53
N ALA A 11 10.05 -1.89 45.47
CA ALA A 11 9.28 -0.81 44.90
C ALA A 11 8.84 -1.35 43.54
N VAL A 12 7.58 -1.77 43.46
CA VAL A 12 6.90 -1.94 42.19
C VAL A 12 6.88 -0.51 41.66
N VAL A 13 7.90 -0.18 40.87
CA VAL A 13 7.82 0.90 39.91
C VAL A 13 6.64 0.47 39.06
N ALA A 14 5.47 0.99 39.40
CA ALA A 14 4.33 0.98 38.52
C ALA A 14 4.82 1.74 37.29
N ALA A 15 5.39 1.01 36.33
CA ALA A 15 5.29 1.40 34.94
C ALA A 15 3.81 1.74 34.79
N ARG A 16 3.55 3.03 34.55
CA ARG A 16 2.20 3.58 34.45
C ARG A 16 1.60 3.01 33.18
N PHE A 17 1.26 1.73 33.18
CA PHE A 17 0.54 1.09 32.11
C PHE A 17 -0.83 1.75 32.11
N TYR A 18 -1.22 2.30 30.96
CA TYR A 18 -2.57 2.82 30.76
C TYR A 18 -3.61 1.89 31.37
N THR A 19 -4.47 2.45 32.21
CA THR A 19 -5.57 1.71 32.84
C THR A 19 -6.86 2.04 32.09
N PRO A 20 -7.41 1.11 31.29
CA PRO A 20 -8.63 1.40 30.53
C PRO A 20 -9.85 1.56 31.44
N PRO A 21 -10.85 2.35 31.01
CA PRO A 21 -12.17 2.42 31.64
C PRO A 21 -12.82 1.04 31.82
N GLU A 22 -13.62 0.88 32.89
CA GLU A 22 -14.25 -0.41 33.21
C GLU A 22 -15.17 -0.94 32.10
N GLY A 23 -15.91 -0.06 31.42
CA GLY A 23 -16.76 -0.46 30.29
C GLY A 23 -15.97 -1.10 29.16
N LEU A 24 -14.82 -0.53 28.81
CA LEU A 24 -13.94 -1.07 27.77
C LEU A 24 -13.27 -2.37 28.19
N LYS A 25 -12.92 -2.53 29.48
CA LYS A 25 -12.42 -3.80 30.01
C LYS A 25 -13.46 -4.91 29.90
N LYS A 26 -14.72 -4.62 30.22
CA LYS A 26 -15.82 -5.59 30.10
C LYS A 26 -16.06 -5.97 28.64
N LEU A 27 -16.06 -5.00 27.72
CA LEU A 27 -16.18 -5.27 26.29
C LEU A 27 -15.00 -6.11 25.78
N TYR A 28 -13.77 -5.75 26.16
CA TYR A 28 -12.58 -6.48 25.76
C TYR A 28 -12.57 -7.92 26.25
N ALA A 29 -13.06 -8.17 27.48
CA ALA A 29 -13.19 -9.52 28.04
C ALA A 29 -14.43 -10.27 27.54
N SER A 30 -15.30 -9.63 26.75
CA SER A 30 -16.51 -10.25 26.21
C SER A 30 -16.25 -10.94 24.87
N ASP A 31 -17.19 -11.78 24.43
CA ASP A 31 -17.16 -12.41 23.11
C ASP A 31 -17.67 -11.45 22.01
N PHE A 32 -17.09 -10.25 21.96
CA PHE A 32 -17.51 -9.24 20.99
C PHE A 32 -17.18 -9.69 19.57
N GLU A 33 -16.15 -10.51 19.37
CA GLU A 33 -15.67 -10.98 18.07
C GLU A 33 -16.74 -11.75 17.28
N ASN A 34 -17.52 -12.57 17.99
CA ASN A 34 -18.58 -13.43 17.45
C ASN A 34 -19.98 -12.79 17.51
N SER A 35 -20.07 -11.55 17.97
CA SER A 35 -21.34 -10.82 18.01
C SER A 35 -21.84 -10.43 16.60
N LYS A 36 -23.07 -9.90 16.51
CA LYS A 36 -23.66 -9.49 15.24
C LYS A 36 -23.04 -8.19 14.73
N TYR A 37 -22.61 -8.18 13.46
CA TYR A 37 -22.09 -7.02 12.74
C TYR A 37 -22.89 -6.76 11.46
N PRO A 38 -22.88 -5.52 10.92
CA PRO A 38 -23.59 -5.19 9.68
C PRO A 38 -23.10 -5.96 8.45
N LEU A 39 -21.83 -6.34 8.43
CA LEU A 39 -21.18 -7.05 7.34
C LEU A 39 -20.30 -8.17 7.89
N ASN A 40 -20.12 -9.21 7.09
CA ASN A 40 -19.12 -10.23 7.35
C ASN A 40 -17.87 -9.94 6.51
N ILE A 41 -16.84 -9.42 7.16
CA ILE A 41 -15.54 -9.12 6.54
C ILE A 41 -14.59 -10.26 6.85
N VAL A 42 -13.70 -10.60 5.91
CA VAL A 42 -12.69 -11.64 6.07
C VAL A 42 -11.92 -11.42 7.37
N PRO A 43 -11.82 -12.41 8.28
CA PRO A 43 -11.14 -12.24 9.55
C PRO A 43 -9.66 -11.84 9.39
N SER A 44 -9.26 -10.76 10.07
CA SER A 44 -7.88 -10.27 10.19
C SER A 44 -7.72 -9.53 11.53
N ASP A 45 -6.48 -9.24 11.93
CA ASP A 45 -6.21 -8.44 13.12
C ASP A 45 -6.80 -7.03 12.99
N SER A 46 -6.74 -6.43 11.79
CA SER A 46 -7.38 -5.13 11.51
C SER A 46 -8.91 -5.18 11.70
N VAL A 47 -9.54 -6.30 11.32
CA VAL A 47 -10.98 -6.53 11.56
C VAL A 47 -11.29 -6.69 13.04
N LEU A 48 -10.43 -7.34 13.82
CA LEU A 48 -10.61 -7.50 15.26
C LEU A 48 -10.66 -6.13 15.97
N PHE A 49 -9.68 -5.27 15.70
CA PHE A 49 -9.65 -3.92 16.28
C PHE A 49 -10.85 -3.08 15.83
N ALA A 50 -11.24 -3.16 14.55
CA ALA A 50 -12.40 -2.44 14.03
C ALA A 50 -13.72 -2.93 14.64
N LYS A 51 -13.87 -4.24 14.85
CA LYS A 51 -15.02 -4.86 15.55
C LYS A 51 -15.15 -4.34 16.98
N PHE A 52 -14.03 -4.28 17.72
CA PHE A 52 -14.01 -3.72 19.08
C PHE A 52 -14.49 -2.26 19.09
N LEU A 53 -13.92 -1.41 18.21
CA LEU A 53 -14.31 -0.01 18.10
C LEU A 53 -15.79 0.15 17.71
N TYR A 54 -16.29 -0.71 16.81
CA TYR A 54 -17.69 -0.70 16.39
C TYR A 54 -18.61 -0.99 17.57
N LYS A 55 -18.31 -2.00 18.38
CA LYS A 55 -19.11 -2.35 19.56
C LYS A 55 -19.03 -1.28 20.65
N ALA A 56 -17.85 -0.71 20.88
CA ALA A 56 -17.68 0.40 21.80
C ALA A 56 -18.48 1.65 21.38
N ALA A 57 -18.56 1.93 20.07
CA ALA A 57 -19.41 3.00 19.54
C ALA A 57 -20.90 2.66 19.60
N GLU A 58 -21.29 1.40 19.41
CA GLU A 58 -22.68 0.94 19.39
C GLU A 58 -23.39 1.19 20.73
N GLU A 59 -22.71 1.02 21.86
CA GLU A 59 -23.29 1.29 23.19
C GLU A 59 -23.72 2.75 23.39
N LYS A 60 -22.99 3.70 22.79
CA LYS A 60 -23.20 5.15 22.97
C LYS A 60 -23.72 5.87 21.71
N GLY A 61 -23.88 5.15 20.60
CA GLY A 61 -24.23 5.72 19.28
C GLY A 61 -23.18 6.65 18.67
N ASN A 62 -21.93 6.60 19.12
CA ASN A 62 -20.89 7.60 18.83
C ASN A 62 -19.96 7.19 17.67
N PHE A 63 -20.51 6.71 16.56
CA PHE A 63 -19.71 6.24 15.41
C PHE A 63 -18.86 7.36 14.77
N ASP A 64 -19.46 8.55 14.61
CA ASP A 64 -18.80 9.68 13.96
C ASP A 64 -17.60 10.21 14.77
N ASN A 65 -17.63 10.06 16.10
CA ASN A 65 -16.51 10.45 16.96
C ASN A 65 -15.26 9.60 16.69
N ILE A 66 -15.43 8.29 16.50
CA ILE A 66 -14.31 7.40 16.18
C ILE A 66 -13.79 7.68 14.76
N LEU A 67 -14.66 7.97 13.80
CA LEU A 67 -14.25 8.42 12.46
C LEU A 67 -13.42 9.73 12.52
N SER A 68 -13.85 10.69 13.33
CA SER A 68 -13.10 11.93 13.56
C SER A 68 -11.75 11.65 14.24
N ASP A 69 -11.69 10.70 15.15
CA ASP A 69 -10.43 10.32 15.80
C ASP A 69 -9.42 9.73 14.82
N PHE A 70 -9.84 8.92 13.84
CA PHE A 70 -8.94 8.46 12.78
C PHE A 70 -8.38 9.61 11.93
N GLN A 71 -9.18 10.65 11.68
CA GLN A 71 -8.71 11.86 10.99
C GLN A 71 -7.67 12.61 11.84
N LYS A 72 -7.88 12.73 13.15
CA LYS A 72 -6.91 13.32 14.09
C LYS A 72 -5.63 12.50 14.13
N ILE A 73 -5.72 11.17 14.13
CA ILE A 73 -4.56 10.28 14.09
C ILE A 73 -3.77 10.50 12.81
N ALA A 74 -4.42 10.51 11.64
CA ALA A 74 -3.75 10.77 10.36
C ALA A 74 -3.05 12.15 10.34
N ALA A 75 -3.73 13.19 10.85
CA ALA A 75 -3.16 14.53 10.95
C ALA A 75 -1.95 14.60 11.89
N ALA A 76 -2.00 13.91 13.04
CA ALA A 76 -0.89 13.84 13.98
C ALA A 76 0.27 12.99 13.44
N ALA A 77 -0.02 11.83 12.84
CA ALA A 77 0.95 10.93 12.24
C ALA A 77 1.77 11.60 11.14
N SER A 78 1.16 12.51 10.36
CA SER A 78 1.88 13.28 9.34
C SER A 78 3.01 14.17 9.87
N LYS A 79 2.99 14.50 11.18
CA LYS A 79 4.01 15.30 11.87
C LYS A 79 5.05 14.45 12.59
N LEU A 80 4.80 13.14 12.72
CA LEU A 80 5.72 12.21 13.37
C LEU A 80 6.80 11.74 12.39
N PRO A 81 7.94 11.24 12.89
CA PRO A 81 8.97 10.63 12.05
C PRO A 81 8.41 9.46 11.21
N ILE A 82 9.09 9.18 10.09
CA ILE A 82 8.81 7.97 9.30
C ILE A 82 8.99 6.75 10.21
N PHE A 83 8.05 5.79 10.16
CA PHE A 83 7.99 4.60 11.01
C PHE A 83 7.80 4.90 12.51
N TRP A 84 7.14 6.01 12.86
CA TRP A 84 6.80 6.35 14.25
C TRP A 84 6.06 5.21 14.97
N GLU A 85 5.34 4.37 14.23
CA GLU A 85 4.64 3.17 14.69
C GLU A 85 5.56 2.20 15.46
N ARG A 86 6.87 2.22 15.16
CA ARG A 86 7.88 1.35 15.77
C ARG A 86 8.58 1.97 16.97
N THR A 87 8.70 3.30 17.01
CA THR A 87 9.56 4.00 17.98
C THR A 87 8.79 4.87 18.97
N ALA A 88 7.58 5.31 18.61
CA ALA A 88 6.82 6.22 19.44
C ALA A 88 6.04 5.47 20.52
N VAL A 89 5.86 6.13 21.66
CA VAL A 89 5.00 5.64 22.75
C VAL A 89 3.67 6.38 22.65
N VAL A 90 2.58 5.67 22.35
CA VAL A 90 1.24 6.25 22.16
C VAL A 90 0.85 7.12 23.35
N GLU A 91 1.11 6.66 24.56
CA GLU A 91 0.82 7.39 25.80
C GLU A 91 1.62 8.69 25.98
N LYS A 92 2.71 8.89 25.21
CA LYS A 92 3.54 10.09 25.26
C LYS A 92 3.17 11.11 24.19
N ILE A 93 2.33 10.76 23.22
CA ILE A 93 1.90 11.65 22.13
C ILE A 93 0.72 12.51 22.61
N PRO A 94 0.87 13.85 22.76
CA PRO A 94 -0.19 14.71 23.27
C PRO A 94 -1.47 14.67 22.45
N GLU A 95 -1.35 14.58 21.13
CA GLU A 95 -2.47 14.53 20.18
C GLU A 95 -3.33 13.28 20.39
N PHE A 96 -2.70 12.15 20.73
CA PHE A 96 -3.42 10.88 20.95
C PHE A 96 -4.19 10.85 22.27
N LYS A 97 -3.80 11.66 23.26
CA LYS A 97 -4.55 11.78 24.52
C LYS A 97 -5.90 12.47 24.38
N GLN A 98 -6.12 13.18 23.26
CA GLN A 98 -7.37 13.87 22.97
C GLN A 98 -8.37 13.01 22.18
N LEU A 99 -7.98 11.78 21.86
CA LEU A 99 -8.86 10.82 21.20
C LEU A 99 -9.89 10.28 22.19
N SER A 100 -11.00 9.77 21.67
CA SER A 100 -11.97 9.07 22.50
C SER A 100 -11.34 7.86 23.19
N GLU A 101 -11.86 7.53 24.38
CA GLU A 101 -11.35 6.42 25.20
C GLU A 101 -11.26 5.08 24.44
N PRO A 102 -12.25 4.68 23.61
CA PRO A 102 -12.16 3.46 22.81
C PRO A 102 -10.98 3.49 21.85
N THR A 103 -10.82 4.59 21.10
CA THR A 103 -9.73 4.74 20.13
C THR A 103 -8.38 4.75 20.81
N PHE A 104 -8.23 5.50 21.92
CA PHE A 104 -6.96 5.52 22.66
C PHE A 104 -6.61 4.15 23.24
N PHE A 105 -7.57 3.44 23.82
CA PHE A 105 -7.35 2.07 24.29
C PHE A 105 -6.93 1.13 23.16
N THR A 106 -7.61 1.19 22.01
CA THR A 106 -7.25 0.37 20.84
C THR A 106 -5.84 0.68 20.36
N LEU A 107 -5.40 1.95 20.33
CA LEU A 107 -4.02 2.28 19.97
C LEU A 107 -2.99 1.72 20.94
N VAL A 108 -3.24 1.79 22.25
CA VAL A 108 -2.36 1.18 23.26
C VAL A 108 -2.34 -0.34 23.11
N TRP A 109 -3.50 -0.96 22.84
CA TRP A 109 -3.60 -2.39 22.59
C TRP A 109 -2.84 -2.82 21.32
N MET A 110 -2.97 -2.08 20.23
CA MET A 110 -2.20 -2.28 18.99
C MET A 110 -0.70 -2.11 19.24
N GLN A 111 -0.28 -1.11 20.02
CA GLN A 111 1.11 -0.91 20.39
C GLN A 111 1.69 -2.11 21.15
N ASN A 112 0.95 -2.65 22.12
CA ASN A 112 1.39 -3.80 22.90
C ASN A 112 1.55 -5.08 22.07
N ASN A 113 0.83 -5.18 20.94
CA ASN A 113 0.95 -6.29 19.99
C ASN A 113 1.87 -5.98 18.81
N GLY A 114 2.48 -4.80 18.75
CA GLY A 114 3.34 -4.40 17.63
C GLY A 114 2.59 -4.15 16.31
N MET A 115 1.29 -3.84 16.37
CA MET A 115 0.38 -3.77 15.21
C MET A 115 -0.03 -2.33 14.85
N LEU A 116 0.73 -1.31 15.27
CA LEU A 116 0.42 0.09 14.96
C LEU A 116 0.46 0.42 13.45
N GLU A 117 1.15 -0.39 12.66
CA GLU A 117 1.14 -0.26 11.18
C GLU A 117 -0.24 -0.53 10.56
N LEU A 118 -1.12 -1.27 11.25
CA LEU A 118 -2.45 -1.62 10.76
C LEU A 118 -3.48 -0.49 10.95
N ILE A 119 -3.13 0.66 11.52
CA ILE A 119 -4.09 1.74 11.85
C ILE A 119 -4.93 2.14 10.63
N GLN A 120 -4.31 2.24 9.44
CA GLN A 120 -5.01 2.61 8.23
C GLN A 120 -6.06 1.54 7.84
N GLU A 121 -5.69 0.26 7.88
CA GLU A 121 -6.62 -0.83 7.60
C GLU A 121 -7.76 -0.87 8.60
N VAL A 122 -7.48 -0.67 9.89
CA VAL A 122 -8.52 -0.60 10.94
C VAL A 122 -9.50 0.53 10.64
N ALA A 123 -9.00 1.71 10.21
CA ALA A 123 -9.86 2.84 9.86
C ALA A 123 -10.77 2.52 8.66
N GLU A 124 -10.24 1.87 7.62
CA GLU A 124 -11.00 1.47 6.43
C GLU A 124 -12.08 0.43 6.74
N VAL A 125 -11.75 -0.58 7.56
CA VAL A 125 -12.71 -1.60 7.99
C VAL A 125 -13.79 -0.98 8.88
N TYR A 126 -13.41 -0.11 9.81
CA TYR A 126 -14.35 0.59 10.67
C TYR A 126 -15.31 1.49 9.87
N GLU A 127 -14.78 2.29 8.94
CA GLU A 127 -15.57 3.11 8.01
C GLU A 127 -16.56 2.23 7.23
N THR A 128 -16.13 1.04 6.79
CA THR A 128 -16.99 0.08 6.10
C THR A 128 -18.16 -0.42 6.98
N PHE A 129 -17.92 -0.74 8.26
CA PHE A 129 -18.99 -1.11 9.18
C PHE A 129 -19.99 0.03 9.43
N VAL A 130 -19.48 1.26 9.61
CA VAL A 130 -20.34 2.43 9.83
C VAL A 130 -21.18 2.74 8.60
N ASN A 131 -20.59 2.69 7.41
CA ASN A 131 -21.31 2.91 6.16
C ASN A 131 -22.41 1.86 5.94
N ALA A 132 -22.12 0.58 6.20
CA ALA A 132 -23.12 -0.46 6.14
C ALA A 132 -24.26 -0.25 7.15
N LYS A 133 -23.94 0.13 8.39
CA LYS A 133 -24.94 0.46 9.42
C LYS A 133 -25.83 1.63 9.01
N GLN A 134 -25.26 2.64 8.35
CA GLN A 134 -25.96 3.83 7.88
C GLN A 134 -26.59 3.66 6.49
N LYS A 135 -26.53 2.46 5.90
CA LYS A 135 -26.95 2.18 4.52
C LYS A 135 -26.36 3.17 3.51
N LYS A 136 -25.06 3.43 3.60
CA LYS A 136 -24.30 4.27 2.65
C LYS A 136 -23.49 3.41 1.71
N ALA A 137 -23.69 3.58 0.41
CA ALA A 137 -22.87 2.98 -0.63
C ALA A 137 -21.81 3.99 -1.05
N VAL A 138 -20.55 3.76 -0.65
CA VAL A 138 -19.45 4.68 -0.97
C VAL A 138 -18.84 4.31 -2.32
N ALA A 139 -18.89 5.23 -3.28
CA ALA A 139 -18.15 5.14 -4.53
C ALA A 139 -16.83 5.91 -4.41
N LYS A 140 -15.70 5.22 -4.56
CA LYS A 140 -14.39 5.87 -4.63
C LYS A 140 -14.10 6.29 -6.06
N ILE A 141 -13.78 7.56 -6.26
CA ILE A 141 -13.46 8.13 -7.56
C ILE A 141 -11.98 8.49 -7.57
N PHE A 142 -11.19 7.79 -8.36
CA PHE A 142 -9.76 8.02 -8.52
C PHE A 142 -9.52 9.02 -9.65
N VAL A 143 -8.81 10.11 -9.37
CA VAL A 143 -8.50 11.16 -10.35
C VAL A 143 -7.02 11.56 -10.29
N ALA A 144 -6.52 12.09 -11.40
CA ALA A 144 -5.19 12.68 -11.47
C ALA A 144 -5.05 13.89 -10.50
N PRO A 145 -3.84 14.20 -10.02
CA PRO A 145 -3.57 15.42 -9.26
C PRO A 145 -4.06 16.67 -10.03
N GLY A 146 -4.89 17.50 -9.39
CA GLY A 146 -5.51 18.68 -10.02
C GLY A 146 -6.81 18.41 -10.81
N GLY A 147 -7.20 17.14 -10.98
CA GLY A 147 -8.44 16.71 -11.64
C GLY A 147 -9.69 16.74 -10.75
N GLU A 148 -9.56 17.11 -9.48
CA GLU A 148 -10.63 17.11 -8.46
C GLU A 148 -11.86 17.96 -8.83
N LYS A 149 -11.71 18.89 -9.78
CA LYS A 149 -12.81 19.76 -10.24
C LYS A 149 -13.61 19.16 -11.40
N ASN A 150 -13.10 18.13 -12.07
CA ASN A 150 -13.73 17.54 -13.26
C ASN A 150 -14.21 16.10 -12.97
N VAL A 151 -15.18 15.99 -12.06
CA VAL A 151 -15.66 14.69 -11.51
C VAL A 151 -17.09 14.38 -11.99
N GLU A 152 -17.68 15.21 -12.84
CA GLU A 152 -19.08 15.05 -13.26
C GLU A 152 -19.31 13.76 -14.05
N GLU A 153 -18.39 13.41 -14.95
CA GLU A 153 -18.47 12.15 -15.72
C GLU A 153 -18.31 10.93 -14.82
N ALA A 154 -17.37 11.00 -13.87
CA ALA A 154 -17.15 9.93 -12.90
C ALA A 154 -18.36 9.76 -11.97
N ARG A 155 -19.01 10.86 -11.59
CA ARG A 155 -20.26 10.85 -10.82
C ARG A 155 -21.39 10.17 -11.58
N ARG A 156 -21.56 10.46 -12.89
CA ARG A 156 -22.58 9.77 -13.71
C ARG A 156 -22.33 8.27 -13.78
N VAL A 157 -21.07 7.85 -13.96
CA VAL A 157 -20.69 6.44 -13.94
C VAL A 157 -21.00 5.79 -12.58
N ALA A 158 -20.69 6.48 -11.47
CA ALA A 158 -21.03 5.99 -10.14
C ALA A 158 -22.55 5.85 -9.91
N GLU A 159 -23.35 6.79 -10.40
CA GLU A 159 -24.81 6.75 -10.34
C GLU A 159 -25.40 5.63 -11.21
N GLU A 160 -24.83 5.37 -12.38
CA GLU A 160 -25.21 4.25 -13.24
C GLU A 160 -24.88 2.89 -12.60
N LEU A 161 -23.69 2.76 -12.00
CA LEU A 161 -23.30 1.56 -11.27
C LEU A 161 -24.21 1.30 -10.06
N HIS A 162 -24.56 2.36 -9.31
CA HIS A 162 -25.48 2.26 -8.18
C HIS A 162 -26.87 1.77 -8.61
N LYS A 163 -27.43 2.30 -9.70
CA LYS A 163 -28.71 1.85 -10.27
C LYS A 163 -28.66 0.41 -10.79
N GLY A 164 -27.52 -0.02 -11.31
CA GLY A 164 -27.33 -1.39 -11.81
C GLY A 164 -27.27 -2.44 -10.69
N LEU A 165 -26.86 -2.04 -9.48
CA LEU A 165 -26.69 -2.93 -8.33
C LEU A 165 -27.97 -2.99 -7.49
N LYS A 166 -28.80 -4.02 -7.74
CA LYS A 166 -30.03 -4.29 -6.97
C LYS A 166 -29.79 -4.40 -5.45
N GLU A 167 -28.61 -4.88 -5.06
CA GLU A 167 -28.22 -5.04 -3.66
C GLU A 167 -28.01 -3.70 -2.93
N LEU A 168 -27.76 -2.62 -3.68
CA LEU A 168 -27.52 -1.27 -3.15
C LEU A 168 -28.73 -0.33 -3.35
N ALA A 169 -29.87 -0.85 -3.82
CA ALA A 169 -31.05 -0.03 -4.10
C ALA A 169 -31.56 0.76 -2.88
N ASP A 170 -31.44 0.17 -1.68
CA ASP A 170 -31.82 0.80 -0.41
C ASP A 170 -30.71 1.66 0.22
N TYR A 171 -29.55 1.78 -0.44
CA TYR A 171 -28.37 2.48 0.08
C TYR A 171 -28.25 3.87 -0.54
N THR A 172 -27.89 4.86 0.27
CA THR A 172 -27.59 6.22 -0.18
C THR A 172 -26.19 6.25 -0.80
N LEU A 173 -26.07 6.69 -2.05
CA LEU A 173 -24.79 6.84 -2.74
C LEU A 173 -24.00 8.02 -2.14
N VAL A 174 -22.76 7.77 -1.73
CA VAL A 174 -21.80 8.77 -1.25
C VAL A 174 -20.55 8.71 -2.11
N LEU A 175 -20.10 9.84 -2.64
CA LEU A 175 -18.93 9.91 -3.51
C LEU A 175 -17.70 10.35 -2.71
N LYS A 176 -16.59 9.61 -2.83
CA LYS A 176 -15.31 9.91 -2.20
C LYS A 176 -14.24 10.04 -3.27
N THR A 177 -13.78 11.27 -3.52
CA THR A 177 -12.71 11.52 -4.48
C THR A 177 -11.35 11.20 -3.84
N VAL A 178 -10.53 10.42 -4.52
CA VAL A 178 -9.18 10.02 -4.12
C VAL A 178 -8.21 10.44 -5.21
N VAL A 179 -7.14 11.14 -4.85
CA VAL A 179 -6.10 11.52 -5.81
C VAL A 179 -5.13 10.36 -5.99
N ASP A 180 -5.03 9.88 -7.22
CA ASP A 180 -4.07 8.85 -7.61
C ASP A 180 -3.00 9.45 -8.52
N ARG A 181 -1.75 9.42 -8.06
CA ARG A 181 -0.59 9.98 -8.78
C ARG A 181 -0.15 9.12 -9.97
N THR A 182 -0.63 7.89 -10.06
CA THR A 182 -0.35 7.00 -11.21
C THR A 182 -1.20 7.36 -12.43
N ILE A 183 -2.33 8.04 -12.21
CA ILE A 183 -3.22 8.52 -13.26
C ILE A 183 -2.67 9.81 -13.83
N VAL A 184 -2.41 9.80 -15.15
CA VAL A 184 -1.97 10.99 -15.89
C VAL A 184 -3.18 11.76 -16.42
N LYS A 185 -4.21 11.04 -16.89
CA LYS A 185 -5.43 11.61 -17.46
C LYS A 185 -6.63 10.68 -17.23
N GLY A 186 -7.83 11.25 -17.13
CA GLY A 186 -9.06 10.47 -16.96
C GLY A 186 -9.39 10.17 -15.49
N PHE A 187 -10.21 9.14 -15.27
CA PHE A 187 -10.71 8.77 -13.94
C PHE A 187 -10.97 7.27 -13.83
N ALA A 188 -11.01 6.76 -12.61
CA ALA A 188 -11.56 5.44 -12.32
C ALA A 188 -12.60 5.53 -11.20
N VAL A 189 -13.58 4.62 -11.23
CA VAL A 189 -14.65 4.56 -10.23
C VAL A 189 -14.71 3.16 -9.65
N GLU A 190 -14.71 3.06 -8.32
CA GLU A 190 -14.90 1.82 -7.58
C GLU A 190 -16.19 1.91 -6.75
N LEU A 191 -17.12 0.98 -6.93
CA LEU A 191 -18.33 0.85 -6.11
C LEU A 191 -18.57 -0.62 -5.80
N ALA A 192 -18.57 -0.97 -4.51
CA ALA A 192 -18.86 -2.33 -4.02
C ALA A 192 -18.08 -3.45 -4.76
N GLY A 193 -16.79 -3.24 -5.02
CA GLY A 193 -15.92 -4.20 -5.72
C GLY A 193 -16.03 -4.16 -7.24
N GLN A 194 -16.94 -3.37 -7.83
CA GLN A 194 -16.95 -3.09 -9.26
C GLN A 194 -16.01 -1.92 -9.56
N TYR A 195 -15.02 -2.16 -10.41
CA TYR A 195 -14.04 -1.16 -10.81
C TYR A 195 -14.18 -0.82 -12.30
N VAL A 196 -14.44 0.45 -12.60
CA VAL A 196 -14.52 0.99 -13.97
C VAL A 196 -13.33 1.90 -14.18
N ASN A 197 -12.41 1.48 -15.05
CA ASN A 197 -11.22 2.24 -15.39
C ASN A 197 -11.41 3.00 -16.71
N LYS A 198 -11.35 4.34 -16.64
CA LYS A 198 -11.26 5.24 -17.80
C LYS A 198 -10.02 6.15 -17.67
N ALA A 199 -9.03 5.71 -16.90
CA ALA A 199 -7.80 6.43 -16.64
C ALA A 199 -6.68 5.96 -17.59
N GLU A 200 -5.90 6.93 -18.07
CA GLU A 200 -4.65 6.71 -18.80
C GLU A 200 -3.49 6.83 -17.80
N GLY A 201 -2.70 5.76 -17.70
CA GLY A 201 -1.45 5.73 -16.94
C GLY A 201 -0.28 6.30 -17.74
N GLN A 202 0.88 6.45 -17.09
CA GLN A 202 2.11 6.79 -17.80
C GLN A 202 2.44 5.68 -18.82
N GLN A 203 2.32 5.98 -20.11
CA GLN A 203 2.88 5.13 -21.15
C GLN A 203 4.40 5.14 -20.98
N LYS A 204 4.95 4.04 -20.45
CA LYS A 204 6.38 3.77 -20.64
C LYS A 204 6.57 3.62 -22.14
N GLN A 205 7.37 4.51 -22.73
CA GLN A 205 7.94 4.23 -24.05
C GLN A 205 8.64 2.88 -23.92
N ALA A 206 8.08 1.85 -24.54
CA ALA A 206 8.78 0.60 -24.75
C ALA A 206 9.98 0.95 -25.62
N GLY A 207 11.09 1.28 -24.96
CA GLY A 207 12.36 1.53 -25.61
C GLY A 207 12.67 0.30 -26.44
N ARG A 208 13.15 0.54 -27.66
CA ARG A 208 13.58 -0.40 -28.70
C ARG A 208 14.79 -1.25 -28.26
N ALA A 209 14.84 -1.67 -27.00
CA ALA A 209 15.94 -2.38 -26.37
C ALA A 209 15.89 -3.89 -26.67
N ASP A 210 14.72 -4.43 -27.00
CA ASP A 210 14.52 -5.85 -27.30
C ASP A 210 14.89 -6.22 -28.76
N GLU A 211 15.30 -5.26 -29.60
CA GLU A 211 15.70 -5.51 -30.99
C GLU A 211 17.21 -5.74 -31.19
N VAL A 212 18.02 -5.53 -30.15
CA VAL A 212 19.49 -5.65 -30.26
C VAL A 212 19.94 -6.95 -29.62
N ASP A 213 20.39 -7.89 -30.46
CA ASP A 213 21.00 -9.14 -30.01
C ASP A 213 22.45 -8.89 -29.58
N TYR A 214 22.65 -8.78 -28.26
CA TYR A 214 23.97 -8.60 -27.64
C TYR A 214 24.80 -9.89 -27.58
N THR A 215 24.27 -11.03 -28.01
CA THR A 215 24.98 -12.31 -28.00
C THR A 215 25.72 -12.58 -29.31
N ASN A 216 25.41 -11.84 -30.38
CA ASN A 216 26.05 -11.97 -31.68
C ASN A 216 27.13 -10.90 -31.90
N LEU A 217 28.34 -11.34 -32.23
CA LEU A 217 29.41 -10.46 -32.69
C LEU A 217 29.10 -10.01 -34.13
N PRO A 218 29.13 -8.69 -34.43
CA PRO A 218 28.90 -8.23 -35.79
C PRO A 218 30.02 -8.72 -36.72
N ALA A 219 29.64 -9.25 -37.88
CA ALA A 219 30.61 -9.74 -38.85
C ALA A 219 31.57 -8.61 -39.28
N PRO A 220 32.90 -8.84 -39.27
CA PRO A 220 33.86 -7.86 -39.75
C PRO A 220 33.64 -7.61 -41.25
N LYS A 221 33.77 -6.34 -41.67
CA LYS A 221 33.68 -5.97 -43.09
C LYS A 221 35.05 -6.21 -43.74
N PRO A 222 35.21 -7.17 -44.65
CA PRO A 222 36.50 -7.41 -45.28
C PRO A 222 36.88 -6.21 -46.15
N GLN A 223 38.08 -5.69 -45.95
CA GLN A 223 38.70 -4.72 -46.85
C GLN A 223 39.62 -5.46 -47.82
N LYS A 224 39.69 -4.99 -49.07
CA LYS A 224 40.58 -5.59 -50.07
C LYS A 224 42.03 -5.34 -49.66
N THR A 225 42.81 -6.40 -49.45
CA THR A 225 44.25 -6.29 -49.22
C THR A 225 44.93 -5.74 -50.46
N VAL A 226 45.66 -4.65 -50.30
CA VAL A 226 46.51 -4.04 -51.33
C VAL A 226 47.95 -4.32 -50.93
N TRP A 227 48.68 -5.01 -51.79
CA TRP A 227 50.11 -5.30 -51.60
C TRP A 227 50.93 -4.26 -52.35
N ASP A 228 51.98 -3.75 -51.71
CA ASP A 228 52.95 -2.86 -52.36
C ASP A 228 53.80 -3.66 -53.36
N ASP A 229 54.13 -3.05 -54.50
CA ASP A 229 55.00 -3.70 -55.48
C ASP A 229 56.48 -3.60 -55.04
N ASN A 230 56.94 -4.62 -54.31
CA ASN A 230 58.33 -4.75 -53.89
C ASN A 230 58.91 -6.15 -54.18
N ILE A 231 60.23 -6.30 -54.01
CA ILE A 231 60.97 -7.55 -54.31
C ILE A 231 60.45 -8.74 -53.46
N GLU A 232 60.03 -8.48 -52.22
CA GLU A 232 59.50 -9.50 -51.32
C GLU A 232 58.12 -9.98 -51.79
N THR A 233 57.28 -9.06 -52.27
CA THR A 233 55.98 -9.36 -52.86
C THR A 233 56.12 -10.14 -54.15
N GLU A 234 57.13 -9.87 -54.98
CA GLU A 234 57.40 -10.67 -56.20
C GLU A 234 57.76 -12.12 -55.91
N VAL A 235 58.53 -12.37 -54.84
CA VAL A 235 58.87 -13.73 -54.39
C VAL A 235 57.62 -14.43 -53.82
N LEU A 236 56.83 -13.71 -53.03
CA LEU A 236 55.64 -14.25 -52.35
C LEU A 236 54.42 -14.37 -53.25
N ARG A 237 54.37 -13.70 -54.41
CA ARG A 237 53.24 -13.74 -55.38
C ARG A 237 52.77 -15.14 -55.71
N LYS A 238 53.68 -16.13 -55.76
CA LYS A 238 53.34 -17.55 -56.02
C LYS A 238 52.60 -18.25 -54.88
N TYR A 239 52.66 -17.69 -53.67
CA TYR A 239 52.11 -18.23 -52.44
C TYR A 239 50.94 -17.41 -51.87
N LEU A 240 50.75 -16.16 -52.32
CA LEU A 240 49.70 -15.26 -51.82
C LEU A 240 48.30 -15.86 -51.91
N ASP A 241 47.98 -16.55 -53.02
CA ASP A 241 46.68 -17.20 -53.17
C ASP A 241 46.46 -18.31 -52.13
N GLY A 242 47.51 -19.08 -51.82
CA GLY A 242 47.47 -20.12 -50.79
C GLY A 242 47.38 -19.56 -49.37
N LEU A 243 48.16 -18.52 -49.08
CA LEU A 243 48.13 -17.83 -47.78
C LEU A 243 46.76 -17.19 -47.53
N SER A 244 46.15 -16.59 -48.56
CA SER A 244 44.80 -16.00 -48.43
C SER A 244 43.72 -17.04 -48.08
N GLN A 245 43.90 -18.30 -48.49
CA GLN A 245 42.98 -19.38 -48.13
C GLN A 245 43.12 -19.76 -46.65
N TYR A 246 44.36 -19.81 -46.14
CA TYR A 246 44.61 -20.04 -44.72
C TYR A 246 44.09 -18.89 -43.86
N ASP A 247 44.32 -17.64 -44.27
CA ASP A 247 43.78 -16.46 -43.57
C ASP A 247 42.24 -16.50 -43.50
N MET A 248 41.57 -16.93 -44.58
CA MET A 248 40.12 -17.10 -44.60
C MET A 248 39.62 -18.24 -43.69
N GLU A 249 40.40 -19.32 -43.57
CA GLU A 249 40.08 -20.45 -42.70
C GLU A 249 40.23 -20.04 -41.23
N GLU A 250 41.34 -19.41 -40.86
CA GLU A 250 41.58 -18.91 -39.50
C GLU A 250 40.55 -17.84 -39.09
N ALA A 251 40.17 -16.93 -40.00
CA ALA A 251 39.15 -15.92 -39.72
C ALA A 251 37.76 -16.52 -39.42
N LYS A 252 37.48 -17.74 -39.90
CA LYS A 252 36.20 -18.42 -39.73
C LYS A 252 36.19 -19.38 -38.54
N TYR A 253 37.28 -20.12 -38.33
CA TYR A 253 37.35 -21.19 -37.33
C TYR A 253 38.15 -20.82 -36.09
N GLY A 254 38.88 -19.70 -36.11
CA GLY A 254 39.90 -19.37 -35.11
C GLY A 254 41.18 -20.18 -35.33
N VAL A 255 42.22 -19.82 -34.58
CA VAL A 255 43.48 -20.59 -34.47
C VAL A 255 43.40 -21.55 -33.30
#